data_AF-A0A0D2CPD0-F1
#
_entry.id   AF-A0A0D2CPD0-F1
#
_cell.length_a   1.000
_cell.length_b   1.000
_cell.length_c   1.000
_cell.angle_alpha   90.00
_cell.angle_beta   90.00
_cell.angle_gamma   90.00
#
_symmetry.space_group_name_H-M   'P 1'
#
loop_
_entity.id
_entity.type
_entity.pdbx_description
1 polymer ?
#
loop_
_entity_poly.entity_id
_entity_poly.type
_entity_poly.pdbx_seq_one_letter_code
_entity_poly.pdbx_strand_id
1 'polypeptide(L)'
;MSKFIPIITGKETTTHRSGCESRFSNFESFIKDMSAAQPALYHGAKPSAIHQHVRSDLNRHVIPTSSGIRPAAPHFFMELKGKDGLIAESEVQVIQDGEPGAVAIDRLQNYCTVALTYDNIGYTLTTTYEAANGTLSIFAVQASLYTIRLS
;
A
#
# COMPACT_ATOMS: atom_id res chain seq x y z
N MET A 1 -17.16 -5.46 6.81
CA MET A 1 -16.45 -6.59 6.17
C MET A 1 -17.48 -7.44 5.46
N SER A 2 -17.58 -7.33 4.14
CA SER A 2 -18.32 -8.33 3.36
C SER A 2 -17.55 -9.64 3.37
N LYS A 3 -18.29 -10.72 3.50
CA LYS A 3 -17.91 -11.99 4.13
C LYS A 3 -17.35 -12.99 3.10
N PHE A 4 -16.38 -12.58 2.29
CA PHE A 4 -15.87 -13.42 1.18
C PHE A 4 -14.47 -14.01 1.42
N ILE A 5 -13.66 -13.44 2.32
CA ILE A 5 -12.34 -14.00 2.66
C ILE A 5 -12.39 -14.50 4.11
N PRO A 6 -12.19 -15.81 4.36
CA PRO A 6 -11.88 -16.27 5.70
C PRO A 6 -10.46 -15.81 6.04
N ILE A 7 -10.33 -14.75 6.83
CA ILE A 7 -9.03 -14.27 7.28
C ILE A 7 -8.61 -15.06 8.52
N ILE A 8 -7.52 -15.82 8.42
CA ILE A 8 -6.85 -16.43 9.57
C ILE A 8 -5.80 -15.43 10.04
N THR A 9 -6.13 -14.63 11.05
CA THR A 9 -5.18 -13.72 11.67
C THR A 9 -4.57 -14.34 12.92
N GLY A 10 -3.33 -13.93 13.24
CA GLY A 10 -2.82 -14.09 14.60
C GLY A 10 -3.63 -13.26 15.61
N LYS A 11 -3.21 -13.27 16.87
CA LYS A 11 -3.80 -12.41 17.91
C LYS A 11 -3.71 -10.95 17.48
N GLU A 12 -4.85 -10.27 17.38
CA GLU A 12 -4.87 -8.87 16.96
C GLU A 12 -4.02 -8.02 17.92
N THR A 13 -3.04 -7.32 17.36
CA THR A 13 -2.27 -6.33 18.09
C THR A 13 -2.93 -4.97 17.94
N THR A 14 -2.83 -4.14 18.97
CA THR A 14 -3.34 -2.77 18.93
C THR A 14 -2.44 -1.83 18.12
N THR A 15 -1.50 -2.33 17.33
CA THR A 15 -0.50 -1.49 16.64
C THR A 15 -0.79 -1.29 15.15
N HIS A 16 -1.60 -2.17 14.55
CA HIS A 16 -1.97 -2.08 13.13
C HIS A 16 -3.46 -1.80 12.93
N ARG A 17 -3.82 -1.43 11.71
CA ARG A 17 -5.19 -1.29 11.21
C ARG A 17 -5.31 -2.01 9.87
N SER A 18 -6.54 -2.38 9.54
CA SER A 18 -6.93 -2.81 8.21
C SER A 18 -7.90 -1.81 7.59
N GLY A 19 -7.95 -1.78 6.26
CA GLY A 19 -9.00 -1.14 5.50
C GLY A 19 -9.37 -2.00 4.30
N CYS A 20 -10.52 -1.74 3.70
CA CYS A 20 -11.03 -2.47 2.54
C CYS A 20 -11.73 -1.53 1.57
N GLU A 21 -11.59 -1.76 0.27
CA GLU A 21 -12.36 -1.10 -0.79
C GLU A 21 -12.36 0.43 -0.66
N SER A 22 -11.20 1.00 -0.40
CA SER A 22 -11.09 2.42 -0.05
C SER A 22 -10.08 3.11 -0.92
N ARG A 23 -10.60 4.04 -1.72
CA ARG A 23 -9.78 4.85 -2.61
C ARG A 23 -8.82 5.71 -1.80
N PHE A 24 -7.56 5.72 -2.19
CA PHE A 24 -6.50 6.49 -1.55
C PHE A 24 -6.57 7.96 -1.96
N SER A 25 -7.62 8.65 -1.51
CA SER A 25 -7.99 10.01 -1.92
C SER A 25 -7.08 11.12 -1.39
N ASN A 26 -6.23 10.82 -0.40
CA ASN A 26 -5.30 11.80 0.17
C ASN A 26 -3.84 11.56 -0.27
N PHE A 27 -3.61 10.49 -1.01
CA PHE A 27 -2.28 10.10 -1.44
C PHE A 27 -1.85 10.87 -2.71
N GLU A 28 -0.62 11.38 -2.70
CA GLU A 28 -0.01 12.04 -3.86
C GLU A 28 0.99 11.10 -4.53
N SER A 29 0.61 10.58 -5.70
CA SER A 29 1.47 9.68 -6.48
C SER A 29 2.53 10.44 -7.25
N PHE A 30 3.72 9.84 -7.34
CA PHE A 30 4.79 10.33 -8.21
C PHE A 30 4.66 9.81 -9.64
N ILE A 31 3.80 8.81 -9.88
CA ILE A 31 3.56 8.26 -11.21
C ILE A 31 2.44 9.07 -11.86
N LYS A 32 2.81 9.81 -12.91
CA LYS A 32 1.88 10.63 -13.68
C LYS A 32 0.78 9.74 -14.29
N ASP A 33 -0.45 10.25 -14.27
CA ASP A 33 -1.64 9.61 -14.84
C ASP A 33 -2.03 8.25 -14.21
N MET A 34 -1.41 7.88 -13.08
CA MET A 34 -1.81 6.71 -12.31
C MET A 34 -3.12 6.97 -11.57
N SER A 35 -4.08 6.04 -11.70
CA SER A 35 -5.31 6.09 -10.92
C SER A 35 -5.03 5.86 -9.44
N ALA A 36 -5.76 6.55 -8.56
CA ALA A 36 -5.61 6.33 -7.13
C ALA A 36 -5.96 4.88 -6.77
N ALA A 37 -5.04 4.23 -6.04
CA ALA A 37 -5.17 2.89 -5.50
C ALA A 37 -6.49 2.71 -4.74
N GLN A 38 -7.09 1.52 -4.89
CA GLN A 38 -8.29 1.11 -4.17
C GLN A 38 -8.19 -0.39 -3.90
N PRO A 39 -7.32 -0.80 -2.96
CA PRO A 39 -7.10 -2.20 -2.68
C PRO A 39 -8.33 -2.85 -2.04
N ALA A 40 -8.61 -4.11 -2.39
CA ALA A 40 -9.67 -4.89 -1.77
C ALA A 40 -9.46 -5.05 -0.25
N LEU A 41 -8.21 -5.26 0.17
CA LEU A 41 -7.76 -5.25 1.56
C LEU A 41 -6.36 -4.64 1.67
N TYR A 42 -6.12 -3.86 2.72
CA TYR A 42 -4.79 -3.35 3.03
C TYR A 42 -4.55 -3.24 4.53
N HIS A 43 -3.28 -3.39 4.93
CA HIS A 43 -2.83 -3.22 6.31
C HIS A 43 -1.76 -2.13 6.42
N GLY A 44 -1.77 -1.47 7.57
CA GLY A 44 -0.79 -0.45 7.91
C GLY A 44 -0.82 -0.11 9.39
N ALA A 45 -0.07 0.92 9.77
CA ALA A 45 -0.01 1.43 11.12
C ALA A 45 -1.30 2.14 11.52
N LYS A 46 -1.56 2.24 12.83
CA LYS A 46 -2.49 3.25 13.34
C LYS A 46 -1.90 4.64 13.04
N PRO A 47 -2.70 5.64 12.60
CA PRO A 47 -2.17 7.00 12.41
C PRO A 47 -1.49 7.57 13.66
N SER A 48 -1.93 7.19 14.86
CA SER A 48 -1.33 7.61 16.13
C SER A 48 0.01 6.93 16.47
N ALA A 49 0.38 5.88 15.75
CA ALA A 49 1.70 5.23 15.91
C ALA A 49 2.82 6.03 15.20
N ILE A 50 2.46 6.93 14.29
CA ILE A 50 3.39 7.85 13.64
C ILE A 50 3.43 9.15 14.46
N HIS A 51 4.64 9.62 14.78
CA HIS A 51 4.83 10.86 15.53
C HIS A 51 4.10 12.03 14.85
N GLN A 52 3.48 12.92 15.64
CA GLN A 52 2.55 13.94 15.12
C GLN A 52 3.19 14.84 14.06
N HIS A 53 4.45 15.27 14.28
CA HIS A 53 5.18 16.11 13.33
C HIS A 53 5.48 15.35 12.03
N VAL A 54 6.01 14.12 12.12
CA VAL A 54 6.27 13.25 10.96
C VAL A 54 5.00 13.05 10.14
N ARG A 55 3.87 12.77 10.80
CA ARG A 55 2.58 12.57 10.16
C ARG A 55 2.04 13.85 9.49
N SER A 56 2.31 15.01 10.08
CA SER A 56 1.91 16.30 9.51
C SER A 56 2.72 16.60 8.26
N ASP A 57 4.04 16.46 8.34
CA ASP A 57 4.97 16.79 7.27
C ASP A 57 4.82 15.84 6.08
N LEU A 58 4.59 14.56 6.35
CA LEU A 58 4.47 13.52 5.32
C LEU A 58 3.02 13.18 4.99
N ASN A 59 2.04 14.01 5.36
CA ASN A 59 0.62 13.68 5.34
C ASN A 59 0.14 13.04 4.01
N ARG A 60 0.51 13.66 2.87
CA ARG A 60 0.14 13.21 1.52
C ARG A 60 0.80 11.90 1.09
N HIS A 61 1.77 11.40 1.84
CA HIS A 61 2.53 10.19 1.50
C HIS A 61 2.27 9.05 2.50
N VAL A 62 2.01 9.35 3.77
CA VAL A 62 1.80 8.32 4.81
C VAL A 62 0.34 8.20 5.26
N ILE A 63 -0.55 9.14 4.90
CA ILE A 63 -1.99 9.04 5.19
C ILE A 63 -2.73 8.84 3.86
N PRO A 64 -3.03 7.60 3.45
CA PRO A 64 -3.60 7.33 2.14
C PRO A 64 -5.03 7.85 1.98
N THR A 65 -5.76 7.98 3.09
CA THR A 65 -7.17 8.37 3.10
C THR A 65 -7.43 9.45 4.15
N SER A 66 -8.35 10.38 3.90
CA SER A 66 -8.68 11.46 4.83
C SER A 66 -9.37 11.03 6.13
N SER A 67 -9.72 9.74 6.27
CA SER A 67 -10.38 9.20 7.46
C SER A 67 -9.37 8.80 8.54
N GLY A 68 -9.51 9.36 9.74
CA GLY A 68 -8.58 9.14 10.87
C GLY A 68 -8.63 7.73 11.49
N ILE A 69 -9.57 6.87 11.08
CA ILE A 69 -9.67 5.48 11.55
C ILE A 69 -8.97 4.46 10.64
N ARG A 70 -8.58 4.89 9.43
CA ARG A 70 -7.97 4.03 8.42
C ARG A 70 -6.46 3.87 8.62
N PRO A 71 -5.83 2.83 8.05
CA PRO A 71 -4.39 2.63 8.15
C PRO A 71 -3.58 3.82 7.62
N ALA A 72 -2.50 4.14 8.30
CA ALA A 72 -1.39 4.99 7.84
C ALA A 72 -0.21 4.11 7.42
N ALA A 73 0.67 4.64 6.57
CA ALA A 73 1.84 3.95 6.03
C ALA A 73 1.52 2.49 5.65
N PRO A 74 0.56 2.30 4.71
CA PRO A 74 0.18 0.96 4.32
C PRO A 74 1.38 0.26 3.69
N HIS A 75 1.61 -1.01 4.03
CA HIS A 75 2.75 -1.79 3.50
C HIS A 75 2.36 -3.23 3.15
N PHE A 76 1.07 -3.56 3.27
CA PHE A 76 0.51 -4.80 2.77
C PHE A 76 -0.80 -4.52 2.04
N PHE A 77 -0.96 -5.12 0.86
CA PHE A 77 -2.11 -4.96 -0.01
C PHE A 77 -2.56 -6.30 -0.58
N MET A 78 -3.85 -6.43 -0.84
CA MET A 78 -4.45 -7.63 -1.42
C MET A 78 -5.55 -7.24 -2.39
N GLU A 79 -5.45 -7.79 -3.60
CA GLU A 79 -6.47 -7.78 -4.62
C GLU A 79 -7.17 -9.13 -4.70
N LEU A 80 -8.49 -9.08 -4.80
CA LEU A 80 -9.33 -10.27 -4.86
C LEU A 80 -10.02 -10.31 -6.20
N LYS A 81 -9.85 -11.42 -6.91
CA LYS A 81 -10.61 -11.68 -8.14
C LYS A 81 -11.53 -12.87 -7.90
N GLY A 82 -12.82 -12.62 -8.10
CA GLY A 82 -13.84 -13.67 -8.17
C GLY A 82 -13.72 -14.48 -9.47
N LYS A 83 -14.64 -15.43 -9.70
CA LYS A 83 -14.57 -16.34 -10.86
C LYS A 83 -14.51 -15.64 -12.22
N ASP A 84 -15.04 -14.42 -12.30
CA ASP A 84 -15.14 -13.63 -13.54
C ASP A 84 -14.09 -12.50 -13.59
N GLY A 85 -13.20 -12.40 -12.60
CA GLY A 85 -12.18 -11.37 -12.55
C GLY A 85 -11.00 -11.68 -13.49
N LEU A 86 -10.49 -10.67 -14.19
CA LEU A 86 -9.36 -10.83 -15.09
C LEU A 86 -8.04 -10.81 -14.31
N ILE A 87 -7.20 -11.84 -14.51
CA ILE A 87 -5.85 -11.92 -13.90
C ILE A 87 -5.00 -10.72 -14.32
N ALA A 88 -5.04 -10.34 -15.60
CA ALA A 88 -4.28 -9.20 -16.11
C ALA A 88 -4.65 -7.87 -15.42
N GLU A 89 -5.91 -7.68 -15.01
CA GLU A 89 -6.28 -6.50 -14.22
C GLU A 89 -5.66 -6.53 -12.83
N SER A 90 -5.61 -7.71 -12.20
CA SER A 90 -5.03 -7.85 -10.86
C SER A 90 -3.53 -7.56 -10.85
N GLU A 91 -2.80 -7.91 -11.91
CA GLU A 91 -1.37 -7.58 -12.03
C GLU A 91 -1.15 -6.06 -12.09
N VAL A 92 -2.00 -5.34 -12.84
CA VAL A 92 -1.94 -3.87 -12.92
C VAL A 92 -2.31 -3.24 -11.57
N GLN A 93 -3.36 -3.73 -10.91
CA GLN A 93 -3.80 -3.21 -9.62
C GLN A 93 -2.77 -3.42 -8.51
N VAL A 94 -2.10 -4.57 -8.47
CA VAL A 94 -0.99 -4.85 -7.55
C VAL A 94 0.13 -3.82 -7.66
N ILE A 95 0.46 -3.37 -8.87
CA ILE A 95 1.47 -2.32 -9.09
C ILE A 95 0.95 -0.98 -8.57
N GLN A 96 -0.30 -0.64 -8.89
CA GLN A 96 -0.93 0.61 -8.46
C GLN A 96 -1.08 0.70 -6.93
N ASP A 97 -1.47 -0.39 -6.28
CA ASP A 97 -1.64 -0.46 -4.83
C ASP A 97 -0.30 -0.51 -4.08
N GLY A 98 0.75 -1.03 -4.73
CA GLY A 98 2.09 -1.11 -4.14
C GLY A 98 2.80 0.23 -4.05
N GLU A 99 2.55 1.15 -4.99
CA GLU A 99 3.24 2.44 -5.03
C GLU A 99 3.03 3.29 -3.76
N PRO A 100 1.80 3.42 -3.22
CA PRO A 100 1.58 4.16 -1.98
C PRO A 100 2.37 3.60 -0.79
N GLY A 101 2.52 2.28 -0.71
CA GLY A 101 3.29 1.68 0.36
C GLY A 101 4.78 1.87 0.21
N ALA A 102 5.30 1.68 -1.01
CA ALA A 102 6.70 1.93 -1.31
C ALA A 102 7.10 3.38 -1.01
N VAL A 103 6.26 4.34 -1.43
CA VAL A 103 6.44 5.77 -1.16
C VAL A 103 6.35 6.07 0.34
N ALA A 104 5.37 5.51 1.05
CA ALA A 104 5.21 5.76 2.48
C ALA A 104 6.44 5.30 3.28
N ILE A 105 6.95 4.10 3.00
CA ILE A 105 8.14 3.57 3.67
C ILE A 105 9.39 4.41 3.33
N ASP A 106 9.59 4.74 2.05
CA ASP A 106 10.72 5.56 1.62
C ASP A 106 10.73 6.93 2.33
N ARG A 107 9.59 7.61 2.38
CA ARG A 107 9.47 8.92 3.04
C ARG A 107 9.69 8.84 4.55
N LEU A 108 9.28 7.75 5.19
CA LEU A 108 9.53 7.53 6.62
C LEU A 108 11.00 7.25 6.92
N GLN A 109 11.65 6.41 6.11
CA GLN A 109 13.08 6.07 6.25
C GLN A 109 13.98 7.28 6.00
N ASN A 110 13.58 8.16 5.09
CA ASN A 110 14.31 9.37 4.72
C ASN A 110 13.82 10.65 5.43
N TYR A 111 12.99 10.54 6.45
CA TYR A 111 12.54 11.72 7.18
C TYR A 111 13.72 12.37 7.92
N CYS A 112 13.93 13.68 7.71
CA CYS A 112 15.05 14.47 8.22
C CYS A 112 16.45 14.05 7.71
N THR A 113 16.55 13.28 6.63
CA THR A 113 17.85 13.01 5.99
C THR A 113 18.22 14.10 4.99
N VAL A 114 19.54 14.33 4.80
CA VAL A 114 20.05 15.36 3.88
C VAL A 114 19.97 14.92 2.41
N ALA A 115 19.99 13.62 2.14
CA ALA A 115 19.87 13.03 0.82
C ALA A 115 19.03 11.74 0.90
N LEU A 116 18.24 11.47 -0.15
CA LEU A 116 17.46 10.23 -0.26
C LEU A 116 18.41 9.02 -0.39
N THR A 117 18.23 8.06 0.50
CA THR A 117 18.93 6.78 0.50
C THR A 117 17.94 5.64 0.27
N TYR A 118 18.33 4.68 -0.56
CA TYR A 118 17.57 3.48 -0.87
C TYR A 118 18.40 2.27 -0.49
N ASP A 119 17.86 1.40 0.37
CA ASP A 119 18.52 0.16 0.81
C ASP A 119 18.23 -1.03 -0.11
N ASN A 120 17.44 -0.81 -1.17
CA ASN A 120 16.96 -1.82 -2.13
C ASN A 120 16.17 -2.97 -1.47
N ILE A 121 15.46 -2.69 -0.38
CA ILE A 121 14.60 -3.68 0.30
C ILE A 121 13.12 -3.38 -0.02
N GLY A 122 12.42 -4.42 -0.50
CA GLY A 122 10.98 -4.37 -0.75
C GLY A 122 10.16 -4.54 0.53
N TYR A 123 10.01 -3.45 1.29
CA TYR A 123 9.21 -3.46 2.53
C TYR A 123 7.70 -3.50 2.33
N THR A 124 7.24 -3.26 1.10
CA THR A 124 5.82 -3.34 0.75
C THR A 124 5.51 -4.67 0.11
N LEU A 125 4.45 -5.33 0.58
CA LEU A 125 3.95 -6.55 -0.02
C LEU A 125 2.60 -6.31 -0.68
N THR A 126 2.45 -6.76 -1.91
CA THR A 126 1.17 -6.75 -2.63
C THR A 126 0.84 -8.19 -3.00
N THR A 127 -0.45 -8.54 -2.95
CA THR A 127 -0.89 -9.92 -3.17
C THR A 127 -2.10 -9.98 -4.07
N THR A 128 -2.21 -11.03 -4.87
CA THR A 128 -3.45 -11.39 -5.56
C THR A 128 -3.95 -12.72 -5.04
N TYR A 129 -5.26 -12.83 -4.89
CA TYR A 129 -5.90 -14.11 -4.69
C TYR A 129 -6.90 -14.39 -5.82
N GLU A 130 -6.59 -15.40 -6.62
CA GLU A 130 -7.45 -15.91 -7.69
C GLU A 130 -8.30 -17.06 -7.14
N ALA A 131 -9.57 -16.78 -6.84
CA ALA A 131 -10.43 -17.76 -6.19
C ALA A 131 -10.76 -18.98 -7.07
N ALA A 132 -10.74 -18.83 -8.40
CA ALA A 132 -11.07 -19.92 -9.33
C ALA A 132 -10.08 -21.10 -9.24
N ASN A 133 -8.79 -20.79 -9.12
CA ASN A 133 -7.72 -21.78 -9.04
C ASN A 133 -7.13 -21.93 -7.61
N GLY A 134 -7.52 -21.05 -6.68
CA GLY A 134 -6.97 -21.02 -5.33
C GLY A 134 -5.52 -20.52 -5.28
N THR A 135 -5.12 -19.69 -6.25
CA THR A 135 -3.74 -19.20 -6.38
C THR A 135 -3.53 -17.93 -5.58
N LEU A 136 -2.47 -17.91 -4.77
CA LEU A 136 -1.98 -16.70 -4.09
C LEU A 136 -0.63 -16.30 -4.73
N SER A 137 -0.55 -15.09 -5.26
CA SER A 137 0.73 -14.49 -5.69
C SER A 137 1.11 -13.39 -4.71
N ILE A 138 2.41 -13.31 -4.38
CA ILE A 138 2.97 -12.32 -3.47
C ILE A 138 4.11 -11.61 -4.18
N PHE A 139 4.09 -10.29 -4.16
CA PHE A 139 5.10 -9.43 -4.76
C PHE A 139 5.69 -8.53 -3.68
N ALA A 140 6.99 -8.30 -3.76
CA ALA A 140 7.68 -7.30 -2.94
C ALA A 140 7.89 -6.04 -3.78
N VAL A 141 7.49 -4.89 -3.24
CA VAL A 141 7.52 -3.59 -3.90
C VAL A 141 8.48 -2.69 -3.12
N GLN A 142 9.36 -2.02 -3.86
CA GLN A 142 10.29 -1.03 -3.34
C GLN A 142 10.14 0.28 -4.11
N ALA A 143 10.48 1.40 -3.46
CA ALA A 143 10.70 2.63 -4.19
C ALA A 143 12.03 2.52 -4.95
N SER A 144 12.05 3.00 -6.19
CA SER A 144 13.26 3.09 -6.99
C SER A 144 13.35 4.51 -7.54
N LEU A 145 14.58 5.02 -7.67
CA LEU A 145 14.82 6.23 -8.45
C LEU A 145 14.43 5.96 -9.90
N TYR A 146 13.29 6.51 -10.32
CA TYR A 146 13.02 6.72 -11.75
C TYR A 146 14.06 7.71 -12.27
N THR A 147 15.22 7.19 -12.68
CA THR A 147 16.06 7.93 -13.61
C THR A 147 15.34 7.81 -14.93
N ILE A 148 14.59 8.85 -15.31
CA ILE A 148 14.15 8.99 -16.69
C ILE A 148 15.44 9.11 -17.50
N ARG A 149 15.96 7.99 -18.00
CA ARG A 149 16.82 8.02 -19.17
C ARG A 149 15.89 8.34 -20.31
N LEU A 150 15.71 9.64 -20.56
CA LEU A 150 15.31 10.11 -21.88
C LEU A 150 16.47 9.70 -22.80
N SER A 151 16.32 8.57 -23.49
CA SER A 151 17.05 8.28 -24.73
C SER A 151 16.31 8.93 -25.89
#